data_AF-A0A5J0HZ90-F1
#
_entry.id   AF-A0A5J0HZ90-F1
#
_cell.length_a   1.000
_cell.length_b   1.000
_cell.length_c   1.000
_cell.angle_alpha   90.00
_cell.angle_beta   90.00
_cell.angle_gamma   90.00
#
_symmetry.space_group_name_H-M   'P 1'
#
loop_
_entity.id
_entity.type
_entity.pdbx_description
1 polymer ?
#
loop_
_entity_poly.entity_id
_entity_poly.type
_entity_poly.pdbx_seq_one_letter_code
_entity_poly.pdbx_strand_id
1 'polypeptide(L)'
;MYSSRSRSAPAPFYETVKQDICKKIAGGVWQPHDRIPSEAELVAQYGFSRMTINRALRELTDEGWLVRLQGVGTFVAEPKGQSALFEVRSIAEEIAARHHQHRCEVLTLERVRANAIQASALNVNKSDVIFHSIMVHYENDLPVQIEDRCVNADIAVDYLTQDYRQTTPHAYLSRIAPLTEGEHIVEAVRATAQECAWLTIKEHEPCLLIRRTTWSASRIVSHARLLFPGSRYRLQGRFIS
;
A
#
# COMPACT_ATOMS: atom_id res chain seq x y z
N MET A 1 46.05 -26.59 -0.11
CA MET A 1 45.11 -25.51 -0.47
C MET A 1 43.72 -26.10 -0.63
N TYR A 2 42.88 -26.04 0.41
CA TYR A 2 41.51 -26.54 0.35
C TYR A 2 40.56 -25.44 -0.10
N SER A 3 39.81 -25.74 -1.16
CA SER A 3 38.65 -25.01 -1.66
C SER A 3 37.47 -25.20 -0.71
N SER A 4 36.75 -24.13 -0.37
CA SER A 4 35.43 -24.20 0.27
C SER A 4 34.45 -23.29 -0.45
N ARG A 5 33.79 -23.83 -1.48
CA ARG A 5 32.49 -23.33 -1.94
C ARG A 5 31.45 -23.61 -0.85
N SER A 6 30.89 -22.58 -0.24
CA SER A 6 29.73 -22.69 0.65
C SER A 6 28.52 -23.21 -0.13
N ARG A 7 28.14 -24.47 0.08
CA ARG A 7 26.84 -25.02 -0.32
C ARG A 7 25.77 -24.44 0.61
N SER A 8 24.89 -23.60 0.11
CA SER A 8 23.65 -23.22 0.79
C SER A 8 22.84 -24.47 1.10
N ALA A 9 22.32 -24.59 2.33
CA ALA A 9 21.43 -25.68 2.71
C ALA A 9 20.21 -25.77 1.75
N PRO A 10 19.70 -26.97 1.42
CA PRO A 10 18.52 -27.09 0.59
C PRO A 10 17.33 -26.38 1.25
N ALA A 11 16.61 -25.57 0.48
CA ALA A 11 15.42 -24.87 0.95
C ALA A 11 14.43 -25.89 1.55
N PRO A 12 13.84 -25.61 2.73
CA PRO A 12 12.84 -26.48 3.33
C PRO A 12 11.72 -26.85 2.34
N PHE A 13 11.25 -28.11 2.36
CA PHE A 13 10.24 -28.60 1.41
C PHE A 13 8.96 -27.75 1.34
N TYR A 14 8.56 -27.10 2.44
CA TYR A 14 7.40 -26.20 2.44
C TYR A 14 7.66 -24.92 1.62
N GLU A 15 8.90 -24.40 1.58
CA GLU A 15 9.25 -23.24 0.78
C GLU A 15 9.18 -23.55 -0.72
N THR A 16 9.52 -24.77 -1.11
CA THR A 16 9.37 -25.22 -2.51
C THR A 16 7.91 -25.16 -2.94
N VAL A 17 6.99 -25.63 -2.08
CA VAL A 17 5.54 -25.56 -2.32
C VAL A 17 5.06 -24.12 -2.38
N LYS A 18 5.50 -23.26 -1.46
CA LYS A 18 5.16 -21.83 -1.47
C LYS A 18 5.61 -21.15 -2.76
N GLN A 19 6.86 -21.36 -3.17
CA GLN A 19 7.43 -20.75 -4.37
C GLN A 19 6.68 -21.19 -5.63
N ASP A 20 6.31 -22.47 -5.74
CA ASP A 20 5.56 -22.95 -6.90
C ASP A 20 4.14 -22.36 -6.95
N ILE A 21 3.44 -22.30 -5.81
CA ILE A 21 2.12 -21.66 -5.72
C ILE A 21 2.22 -20.17 -6.08
N CYS A 22 3.18 -19.43 -5.53
CA CYS A 22 3.38 -18.02 -5.87
C CYS A 22 3.69 -17.82 -7.36
N LYS A 23 4.48 -18.71 -7.98
CA LYS A 23 4.76 -18.66 -9.42
C LYS A 23 3.50 -18.89 -10.26
N LYS A 24 2.64 -19.83 -9.88
CA LYS A 24 1.37 -20.08 -10.57
C LYS A 24 0.41 -18.88 -10.47
N ILE A 25 0.33 -18.25 -9.29
CA ILE A 25 -0.46 -17.02 -9.09
C ILE A 25 0.14 -15.88 -9.93
N ALA A 26 1.45 -15.62 -9.81
CA ALA A 26 2.12 -14.54 -10.55
C ALA A 26 2.11 -14.74 -12.08
N GLY A 27 2.11 -16.00 -12.52
CA GLY A 27 2.00 -16.38 -13.94
C GLY A 27 0.56 -16.41 -14.47
N GLY A 28 -0.45 -16.10 -13.64
CA GLY A 28 -1.86 -16.06 -14.04
C GLY A 28 -2.51 -17.42 -14.26
N VAL A 29 -1.87 -18.52 -13.83
CA VAL A 29 -2.46 -19.87 -13.85
C VAL A 29 -3.63 -19.96 -12.88
N TRP A 30 -3.52 -19.26 -11.74
CA TRP A 30 -4.61 -19.06 -10.80
C TRP A 30 -4.82 -17.55 -10.61
N GLN A 31 -6.04 -17.10 -10.83
CA GLN A 31 -6.44 -15.71 -10.73
C GLN A 31 -7.02 -15.42 -9.34
N PRO A 32 -7.08 -14.14 -8.93
CA PRO A 32 -7.80 -13.75 -7.71
C PRO A 32 -9.18 -14.40 -7.63
N HIS A 33 -9.55 -14.88 -6.44
CA HIS A 33 -10.78 -15.63 -6.17
C HIS A 33 -10.86 -17.05 -6.73
N ASP A 34 -9.89 -17.53 -7.50
CA ASP A 34 -9.85 -18.93 -7.91
C ASP A 34 -9.63 -19.84 -6.70
N ARG A 35 -10.35 -20.98 -6.69
CA ARG A 35 -10.12 -22.04 -5.72
C ARG A 35 -8.87 -22.82 -6.11
N ILE A 36 -7.89 -22.89 -5.21
CA ILE A 36 -6.71 -23.75 -5.40
C ILE A 36 -7.06 -25.22 -5.08
N PRO A 37 -6.27 -26.19 -5.55
CA PRO A 37 -6.46 -27.59 -5.17
C PRO A 37 -6.50 -27.78 -3.66
N SER A 38 -7.30 -28.73 -3.22
CA SER A 38 -7.42 -29.11 -1.81
C SER A 38 -6.10 -29.61 -1.26
N GLU A 39 -5.99 -29.61 0.07
CA GLU A 39 -4.81 -30.09 0.77
C GLU A 39 -4.43 -31.53 0.37
N ALA A 40 -5.43 -32.41 0.19
CA ALA A 40 -5.21 -33.79 -0.22
C ALA A 40 -4.67 -33.89 -1.66
N GLU A 41 -5.20 -33.07 -2.57
CA GLU A 41 -4.74 -32.99 -3.96
C GLU A 41 -3.32 -32.45 -4.04
N LEU A 42 -2.98 -31.44 -3.23
CA LEU A 42 -1.62 -30.90 -3.16
C LEU A 42 -0.64 -31.92 -2.57
N VAL A 43 -1.04 -32.71 -1.56
CA VAL A 43 -0.23 -33.83 -1.06
C VAL A 43 0.06 -34.83 -2.18
N ALA A 44 -0.96 -35.20 -2.96
CA ALA A 44 -0.80 -36.12 -4.10
C ALA A 44 0.09 -35.51 -5.21
N GLN A 45 -0.05 -34.21 -5.47
CA GLN A 45 0.68 -33.51 -6.54
C GLN A 45 2.16 -33.33 -6.23
N TYR A 46 2.50 -32.93 -5.00
CA TYR A 46 3.89 -32.63 -4.62
C TYR A 46 4.61 -33.80 -3.96
N GLY A 47 3.89 -34.83 -3.50
CA GLY A 47 4.46 -35.98 -2.80
C GLY A 47 5.05 -35.65 -1.42
N PHE A 48 4.74 -34.47 -0.86
CA PHE A 48 5.20 -34.07 0.47
C PHE A 48 4.20 -34.42 1.57
N SER A 49 4.69 -34.45 2.80
CA SER A 49 3.84 -34.74 3.96
C SER A 49 2.70 -33.72 4.10
N ARG A 50 1.59 -34.17 4.68
CA ARG A 50 0.44 -33.34 5.03
C ARG A 50 0.83 -32.12 5.89
N MET A 51 1.78 -32.29 6.81
CA MET A 51 2.30 -31.19 7.64
C MET A 51 3.04 -30.14 6.81
N THR A 52 3.81 -30.57 5.81
CA THR A 52 4.55 -29.69 4.90
C THR A 52 3.60 -28.85 4.05
N ILE A 53 2.59 -29.47 3.44
CA ILE A 53 1.57 -28.77 2.65
C ILE A 53 0.78 -27.78 3.52
N ASN A 54 0.34 -28.22 4.70
CA ASN A 54 -0.38 -27.33 5.62
C ASN A 54 0.43 -26.12 6.05
N ARG A 55 1.72 -26.31 6.33
CA ARG A 55 2.60 -25.19 6.67
C ARG A 55 2.70 -24.20 5.52
N ALA A 56 2.92 -24.67 4.30
CA ALA A 56 2.99 -23.81 3.12
C ALA A 56 1.69 -23.01 2.92
N LEU A 57 0.53 -23.67 2.99
CA LEU A 57 -0.77 -23.01 2.84
C LEU A 57 -1.06 -22.01 3.96
N ARG A 58 -0.67 -22.33 5.21
CA ARG A 58 -0.84 -21.43 6.35
C ARG A 58 0.01 -20.18 6.15
N GLU A 59 1.29 -20.33 5.87
CA GLU A 59 2.18 -19.18 5.65
C GLU A 59 1.74 -18.33 4.46
N LEU A 60 1.26 -18.93 3.36
CA LEU A 60 0.68 -18.16 2.24
C LEU A 60 -0.62 -17.43 2.61
N THR A 61 -1.39 -17.98 3.54
CA THR A 61 -2.59 -17.30 4.07
C THR A 61 -2.19 -16.12 4.97
N ASP A 62 -1.20 -16.34 5.84
CA ASP A 62 -0.65 -15.30 6.73
C ASP A 62 0.01 -14.18 5.92
N GLU A 63 0.72 -14.54 4.85
CA GLU A 63 1.27 -13.64 3.83
C GLU A 63 0.22 -13.11 2.88
N GLY A 64 -1.07 -13.42 3.04
CA GLY A 64 -2.18 -12.87 2.26
C GLY A 64 -2.11 -13.14 0.75
N TRP A 65 -1.41 -14.19 0.32
CA TRP A 65 -1.50 -14.74 -1.04
C TRP A 65 -2.76 -15.60 -1.21
N LEU A 66 -3.24 -16.17 -0.11
CA LEU A 66 -4.41 -17.04 -0.08
C LEU A 66 -5.40 -16.55 0.99
N VAL A 67 -6.67 -16.87 0.78
CA VAL A 67 -7.73 -16.73 1.79
C VAL A 67 -8.35 -18.11 2.01
N ARG A 68 -8.46 -18.53 3.27
CA ARG A 68 -9.09 -19.79 3.65
C ARG A 68 -10.52 -19.52 4.14
N LEU A 69 -11.50 -20.14 3.48
CA LEU A 69 -12.90 -20.14 3.89
C LEU A 69 -13.24 -21.50 4.49
N GLN A 70 -13.53 -21.54 5.79
CA GLN A 70 -13.78 -22.76 6.53
C GLN A 70 -14.93 -23.57 5.91
N GLY A 71 -14.70 -24.86 5.65
CA GLY A 71 -15.68 -25.76 5.03
C GLY A 71 -15.86 -25.59 3.51
N VAL A 72 -15.30 -24.52 2.92
CA VAL A 72 -15.46 -24.23 1.49
C VAL A 72 -14.18 -24.53 0.71
N GLY A 73 -13.02 -24.04 1.18
CA GLY A 73 -11.75 -24.23 0.50
C GLY A 73 -10.74 -23.12 0.76
N THR A 74 -9.64 -23.17 0.00
CA THR A 74 -8.62 -22.13 -0.02
C THR A 74 -8.66 -21.46 -1.39
N PHE A 75 -8.58 -20.14 -1.42
CA PHE A 75 -8.74 -19.32 -2.61
C PHE A 75 -7.55 -18.39 -2.78
N VAL A 76 -7.24 -17.99 -4.01
CA VAL A 76 -6.26 -16.93 -4.26
C VAL A 76 -6.80 -15.62 -3.72
N ALA A 77 -6.01 -14.96 -2.87
CA ALA A 77 -6.37 -13.66 -2.35
C ALA A 77 -6.31 -12.60 -3.45
N GLU A 78 -7.16 -11.59 -3.35
CA GLU A 78 -7.02 -10.39 -4.14
C GLU A 78 -5.74 -9.65 -3.72
N PRO A 79 -4.82 -9.30 -4.65
CA PRO A 79 -3.60 -8.59 -4.32
C PRO A 79 -3.92 -7.24 -3.67
N LYS A 80 -3.41 -7.03 -2.45
CA LYS A 80 -3.52 -5.73 -1.78
C LYS A 80 -2.71 -4.67 -2.52
N GLY A 81 -3.07 -3.40 -2.35
CA GLY A 81 -2.18 -2.28 -2.64
C GLY A 81 -0.84 -2.44 -1.94
N GLN A 82 0.26 -2.25 -2.67
CA GLN A 82 1.64 -2.41 -2.18
C GLN A 82 2.54 -1.27 -2.66
N SER A 83 3.04 -0.47 -1.71
CA SER A 83 4.19 0.43 -1.93
C SER A 83 5.49 -0.20 -1.42
N ALA A 84 6.60 0.13 -2.10
CA ALA A 84 7.94 -0.07 -1.55
C ALA A 84 8.17 0.85 -0.33
N LEU A 85 8.75 0.36 0.76
CA LEU A 85 9.02 1.16 1.97
C LEU A 85 9.78 2.47 1.69
N PHE A 86 10.70 2.44 0.71
CA PHE A 86 11.60 3.55 0.36
C PHE A 86 11.23 4.27 -0.95
N GLU A 87 10.20 3.85 -1.68
CA GLU A 87 9.76 4.58 -2.88
C GLU A 87 8.50 5.38 -2.60
N VAL A 88 8.50 6.64 -3.03
CA VAL A 88 7.32 7.49 -3.00
C VAL A 88 6.55 7.25 -4.30
N ARG A 89 5.57 6.35 -4.29
CA ARG A 89 4.66 6.11 -5.43
C ARG A 89 3.31 6.79 -5.25
N SER A 90 2.65 7.03 -6.38
CA SER A 90 1.24 7.41 -6.41
C SER A 90 0.35 6.20 -6.17
N ILE A 91 -0.70 6.35 -5.36
CA ILE A 91 -1.73 5.31 -5.21
C ILE A 91 -2.38 4.93 -6.55
N ALA A 92 -2.53 5.89 -7.47
CA ALA A 92 -3.09 5.63 -8.80
C ALA A 92 -2.18 4.73 -9.65
N GLU A 93 -0.87 4.93 -9.57
CA GLU A 93 0.12 4.08 -10.27
C GLU A 93 0.15 2.67 -9.68
N GLU A 94 0.04 2.55 -8.36
CA GLU A 94 -0.05 1.25 -7.70
C GLU A 94 -1.29 0.46 -8.15
N ILE A 95 -2.44 1.12 -8.17
CA ILE A 95 -3.71 0.54 -8.63
C ILE A 95 -3.63 0.14 -10.11
N ALA A 96 -3.10 1.04 -10.95
CA ALA A 96 -2.91 0.76 -12.37
C ALA A 96 -1.94 -0.39 -12.64
N ALA A 97 -0.90 -0.57 -11.81
CA ALA A 97 0.04 -1.70 -11.91
C ALA A 97 -0.62 -3.06 -11.63
N ARG A 98 -1.79 -3.08 -10.97
CA ARG A 98 -2.65 -4.27 -10.80
C ARG A 98 -3.73 -4.38 -11.88
N HIS A 99 -3.69 -3.54 -12.92
CA HIS A 99 -4.72 -3.41 -13.96
C HIS A 99 -6.11 -3.04 -13.42
N HIS A 100 -6.17 -2.38 -12.27
CA HIS A 100 -7.41 -1.92 -11.65
C HIS A 100 -7.68 -0.45 -11.98
N GLN A 101 -8.92 0.00 -11.74
CA GLN A 101 -9.33 1.38 -12.00
C GLN A 101 -9.23 2.23 -10.74
N HIS A 102 -8.49 3.32 -10.84
CA HIS A 102 -8.42 4.36 -9.82
C HIS A 102 -9.50 5.41 -10.05
N ARG A 103 -10.16 5.85 -8.98
CA ARG A 103 -10.85 7.15 -8.95
C ARG A 103 -10.58 7.87 -7.63
N CYS A 104 -10.80 9.17 -7.64
CA CYS A 104 -10.63 10.04 -6.48
C CYS A 104 -11.92 10.79 -6.18
N GLU A 105 -12.27 10.89 -4.90
CA GLU A 105 -13.30 11.77 -4.39
C GLU A 105 -12.66 12.84 -3.52
N VAL A 106 -12.83 14.11 -3.91
CA VAL A 106 -12.29 15.27 -3.19
C VAL A 106 -13.30 15.72 -2.15
N LEU A 107 -12.96 15.57 -0.87
CA LEU A 107 -13.80 15.99 0.25
C LEU A 107 -13.51 17.44 0.64
N THR A 108 -12.23 17.81 0.63
CA THR A 108 -11.75 19.15 0.96
C THR A 108 -10.67 19.55 -0.04
N LEU A 109 -10.71 20.78 -0.53
CA LEU A 109 -9.65 21.40 -1.33
C LEU A 109 -9.70 22.91 -1.13
N GLU A 110 -8.83 23.44 -0.28
CA GLU A 110 -8.95 24.81 0.20
C GLU A 110 -7.62 25.50 0.47
N ARG A 111 -7.69 26.83 0.53
CA ARG A 111 -6.62 27.72 0.99
C ARG A 111 -6.84 28.03 2.46
N VAL A 112 -5.87 27.70 3.30
CA VAL A 112 -5.97 27.95 4.76
C VAL A 112 -4.74 28.68 5.28
N ARG A 113 -4.89 29.20 6.50
CA ARG A 113 -3.79 29.76 7.30
C ARG A 113 -3.26 28.65 8.21
N ALA A 114 -1.97 28.33 8.09
CA ALA A 114 -1.37 27.20 8.78
C ALA A 114 -1.56 27.30 10.30
N ASN A 115 -2.12 26.26 10.91
CA ASN A 115 -2.13 26.08 12.35
C ASN A 115 -0.74 25.60 12.84
N ALA A 116 -0.55 25.47 14.16
CA ALA A 116 0.77 25.09 14.72
C ALA A 116 1.28 23.73 14.23
N ILE A 117 0.37 22.75 14.05
CA ILE A 117 0.73 21.40 13.58
C ILE A 117 1.13 21.46 12.10
N GLN A 118 0.34 22.13 11.27
CA GLN A 118 0.60 22.27 9.83
C GLN A 118 1.87 23.08 9.55
N ALA A 119 2.08 24.16 10.31
CA ALA A 119 3.26 25.01 10.22
C ALA A 119 4.54 24.21 10.51
N SER A 120 4.53 23.43 11.59
CA SER A 120 5.63 22.53 11.93
C SER A 120 5.87 21.48 10.84
N ALA A 121 4.80 20.82 10.37
CA ALA A 121 4.90 19.76 9.37
C ALA A 121 5.43 20.22 8.00
N LEU A 122 5.15 21.47 7.61
CA LEU A 122 5.62 22.07 6.36
C LEU A 122 6.87 22.94 6.52
N ASN A 123 7.38 23.11 7.74
CA ASN A 123 8.45 24.06 8.07
C ASN A 123 8.16 25.48 7.54
N VAL A 124 6.95 25.98 7.81
CA VAL A 124 6.50 27.35 7.52
C VAL A 124 6.10 28.06 8.81
N ASN A 125 5.86 29.36 8.77
CA ASN A 125 5.39 30.08 9.96
C ASN A 125 3.91 29.81 10.21
N LYS A 126 3.51 29.94 11.48
CA LYS A 126 2.09 29.95 11.84
C LYS A 126 1.39 31.08 11.08
N SER A 127 0.20 30.78 10.56
CA SER A 127 -0.60 31.70 9.74
C SER A 127 -0.03 32.02 8.35
N ASP A 128 1.06 31.39 7.92
CA ASP A 128 1.41 31.36 6.50
C ASP A 128 0.30 30.67 5.71
N VAL A 129 0.17 31.05 4.44
CA VAL A 129 -0.83 30.45 3.56
C VAL A 129 -0.33 29.11 3.07
N ILE A 130 -1.18 28.10 3.20
CA ILE A 130 -0.94 26.76 2.66
C ILE A 130 -2.19 26.29 1.93
N PHE A 131 -2.03 25.25 1.12
CA PHE A 131 -3.18 24.51 0.60
C PHE A 131 -3.40 23.25 1.43
N HIS A 132 -4.67 22.91 1.63
CA HIS A 132 -5.08 21.72 2.36
C HIS A 132 -6.09 20.95 1.54
N SER A 133 -5.94 19.62 1.48
CA SER A 133 -6.87 18.76 0.80
C SER A 133 -7.09 17.47 1.56
N ILE A 134 -8.35 17.01 1.55
CA ILE A 134 -8.74 15.69 2.04
C ILE A 134 -9.41 14.96 0.88
N MET A 135 -8.92 13.77 0.56
CA MET A 135 -9.39 12.96 -0.56
C MET A 135 -9.56 11.51 -0.15
N VAL A 136 -10.52 10.83 -0.78
CA VAL A 136 -10.67 9.37 -0.71
C VAL A 136 -10.31 8.79 -2.07
N HIS A 137 -9.34 7.89 -2.07
CA HIS A 137 -8.94 7.16 -3.27
C HIS A 137 -9.59 5.79 -3.29
N TYR A 138 -10.07 5.40 -4.47
CA TYR A 138 -10.80 4.18 -4.72
C TYR A 138 -10.06 3.28 -5.70
N GLU A 139 -10.18 1.98 -5.48
CA GLU A 139 -9.77 0.90 -6.37
C GLU A 139 -11.01 0.09 -6.74
N ASN A 140 -11.42 0.09 -8.01
CA ASN A 140 -12.66 -0.56 -8.48
C ASN A 140 -13.89 -0.22 -7.61
N ASP A 141 -14.09 1.07 -7.32
CA ASP A 141 -15.14 1.60 -6.44
C ASP A 141 -15.09 1.21 -4.96
N LEU A 142 -14.06 0.50 -4.52
CA LEU A 142 -13.77 0.26 -3.12
C LEU A 142 -12.83 1.35 -2.57
N PRO A 143 -13.18 2.09 -1.50
CA PRO A 143 -12.29 3.09 -0.93
C PRO A 143 -11.08 2.42 -0.26
N VAL A 144 -9.86 2.77 -0.67
CA VAL A 144 -8.63 2.11 -0.22
C VAL A 144 -7.70 3.01 0.57
N GLN A 145 -7.84 4.32 0.45
CA GLN A 145 -6.98 5.28 1.13
C GLN A 145 -7.72 6.60 1.40
N ILE A 146 -7.53 7.15 2.59
CA ILE A 146 -7.77 8.58 2.85
C ILE A 146 -6.43 9.29 2.76
N GLU A 147 -6.36 10.33 1.95
CA GLU A 147 -5.24 11.26 1.88
C GLU A 147 -5.65 12.59 2.52
N ASP A 148 -4.93 13.02 3.55
CA ASP A 148 -5.02 14.35 4.17
C ASP A 148 -3.67 15.04 3.97
N ARG A 149 -3.62 16.06 3.12
CA ARG A 149 -2.38 16.67 2.64
C ARG A 149 -2.36 18.18 2.85
N CYS A 150 -1.27 18.66 3.44
CA CYS A 150 -0.88 20.05 3.44
C CYS A 150 0.20 20.29 2.38
N VAL A 151 0.09 21.39 1.63
CA VAL A 151 0.99 21.74 0.51
C VAL A 151 1.45 23.18 0.64
N ASN A 152 2.74 23.40 0.35
CA ASN A 152 3.32 24.74 0.32
C ASN A 152 2.75 25.55 -0.85
N ALA A 153 1.99 26.61 -0.53
CA ALA A 153 1.27 27.40 -1.52
C ALA A 153 2.18 28.19 -2.48
N ASP A 154 3.40 28.53 -2.05
CA ASP A 154 4.36 29.28 -2.87
C ASP A 154 5.04 28.38 -3.92
N ILE A 155 5.06 27.07 -3.67
CA ILE A 155 5.65 26.08 -4.60
C ILE A 155 4.59 25.62 -5.59
N ALA A 156 3.40 25.28 -5.09
CA ALA A 156 2.34 24.66 -5.88
C ALA A 156 1.20 25.65 -6.15
N VAL A 157 1.51 26.81 -6.74
CA VAL A 157 0.56 27.93 -6.89
C VAL A 157 -0.78 27.55 -7.54
N ASP A 158 -0.78 26.59 -8.47
CA ASP A 158 -1.96 26.10 -9.18
C ASP A 158 -2.60 24.85 -8.53
N TYR A 159 -2.24 24.49 -7.30
CA TYR A 159 -2.73 23.26 -6.65
C TYR A 159 -4.26 23.21 -6.54
N LEU A 160 -4.92 24.34 -6.26
CA LEU A 160 -6.37 24.38 -6.12
C LEU A 160 -7.13 24.35 -7.46
N THR A 161 -6.45 24.59 -8.59
CA THR A 161 -7.07 24.60 -9.92
C THR A 161 -6.96 23.25 -10.65
N GLN A 162 -6.25 22.28 -10.07
CA GLN A 162 -6.09 20.95 -10.65
C GLN A 162 -7.38 20.14 -10.55
N ASP A 163 -7.62 19.30 -11.57
CA ASP A 163 -8.69 18.29 -11.51
C ASP A 163 -8.15 16.96 -10.96
N TYR A 164 -8.33 16.74 -9.65
CA TYR A 164 -7.86 15.54 -8.96
C TYR A 164 -8.66 14.26 -9.29
N ARG A 165 -9.65 14.34 -10.18
CA ARG A 165 -10.28 13.16 -10.78
C ARG A 165 -9.45 12.58 -11.93
N GLN A 166 -8.56 13.38 -12.52
CA GLN A 166 -7.71 13.01 -13.65
C GLN A 166 -6.23 12.83 -13.26
N THR A 167 -5.81 13.41 -12.14
CA THR A 167 -4.46 13.28 -11.59
C THR A 167 -4.51 13.09 -10.08
N THR A 168 -3.42 12.64 -9.47
CA THR A 168 -3.27 12.66 -8.00
C THR A 168 -2.46 13.87 -7.55
N PRO A 169 -2.60 14.31 -6.28
CA PRO A 169 -1.72 15.30 -5.69
C PRO A 169 -0.25 14.93 -5.81
N HIS A 170 0.10 13.66 -5.56
CA HIS A 170 1.47 13.18 -5.74
C HIS A 170 1.97 13.37 -7.19
N ALA A 171 1.21 12.90 -8.19
CA ALA A 171 1.62 13.01 -9.59
C ALA A 171 1.75 14.48 -10.05
N TYR A 172 0.84 15.35 -9.60
CA TYR A 172 0.92 16.79 -9.86
C TYR A 172 2.18 17.40 -9.24
N LEU A 173 2.42 17.17 -7.96
CA LEU A 173 3.55 17.74 -7.22
C LEU A 173 4.89 17.24 -7.76
N SER A 174 5.00 15.94 -8.08
CA SER A 174 6.20 15.36 -8.71
C SER A 174 6.53 15.99 -10.06
N ARG A 175 5.52 16.48 -10.80
CA ARG A 175 5.72 17.16 -12.09
C ARG A 175 6.21 18.60 -11.93
N ILE A 176 5.64 19.36 -10.99
CA ILE A 176 5.97 20.79 -10.84
C ILE A 176 7.18 21.05 -9.94
N ALA A 177 7.47 20.12 -9.02
CA ALA A 177 8.55 20.22 -8.06
C ALA A 177 9.19 18.83 -7.95
N PRO A 178 10.23 18.53 -8.76
CA PRO A 178 10.89 17.22 -8.73
C PRO A 178 11.28 16.84 -7.31
N LEU A 179 10.78 15.69 -6.86
CA LEU A 179 10.96 15.23 -5.49
C LEU A 179 12.40 14.74 -5.32
N THR A 180 13.15 15.39 -4.42
CA THR A 180 14.55 15.05 -4.15
C THR A 180 14.70 14.14 -2.93
N GLU A 181 13.76 14.24 -2.00
CA GLU A 181 13.77 13.47 -0.75
C GLU A 181 12.34 13.16 -0.33
N GLY A 182 12.16 12.01 0.32
CA GLY A 182 10.91 11.58 0.90
C GLY A 182 11.16 10.84 2.20
N GLU A 183 10.38 11.17 3.22
CA GLU A 183 10.41 10.51 4.53
C GLU A 183 9.05 9.86 4.76
N HIS A 184 9.08 8.64 5.28
CA HIS A 184 7.89 7.92 5.72
C HIS A 184 7.99 7.55 7.20
N ILE A 185 6.99 7.94 7.98
CA ILE A 185 6.73 7.41 9.33
C ILE A 185 5.51 6.51 9.23
N VAL A 186 5.64 5.27 9.68
CA VAL A 186 4.61 4.23 9.54
C VAL A 186 4.11 3.81 10.92
N GLU A 187 2.80 3.89 11.12
CA GLU A 187 2.15 3.63 12.42
C GLU A 187 0.94 2.71 12.23
N ALA A 188 0.69 1.82 13.20
CA ALA A 188 -0.57 1.10 13.29
C ALA A 188 -1.55 1.93 14.12
N VAL A 189 -2.73 2.21 13.59
CA VAL A 189 -3.72 3.09 14.24
C VAL A 189 -5.13 2.53 14.12
N ARG A 190 -6.04 3.07 14.94
CA ARG A 190 -7.48 2.95 14.72
C ARG A 190 -7.98 4.19 13.99
N ALA A 191 -8.83 3.99 12.99
CA ALA A 191 -9.51 5.08 12.31
C ALA A 191 -10.55 5.75 13.24
N THR A 192 -10.76 7.04 13.07
CA THR A 192 -11.88 7.77 13.69
C THR A 192 -13.21 7.35 13.07
N ALA A 193 -14.34 7.67 13.71
CA ALA A 193 -15.67 7.34 13.18
C ALA A 193 -15.91 7.94 11.78
N GLN A 194 -15.43 9.16 11.55
CA GLN A 194 -15.54 9.82 10.24
C GLN A 194 -14.71 9.12 9.16
N GLU A 195 -13.47 8.74 9.49
CA GLU A 195 -12.60 8.00 8.58
C GLU A 195 -13.14 6.59 8.29
N CYS A 196 -13.75 5.94 9.29
CA CYS A 196 -14.43 4.66 9.10
C CYS A 196 -15.60 4.79 8.11
N ALA A 197 -16.37 5.87 8.20
CA ALA A 197 -17.45 6.15 7.25
C ALA A 197 -16.92 6.36 5.83
N TRP A 198 -15.89 7.21 5.66
CA TRP A 198 -15.27 7.45 4.35
C TRP A 198 -14.65 6.18 3.73
N LEU A 199 -13.98 5.37 4.55
CA LEU A 199 -13.37 4.11 4.10
C LEU A 199 -14.37 2.95 4.04
N THR A 200 -15.62 3.11 4.47
CA THR A 200 -16.60 2.01 4.55
C THR A 200 -15.99 0.79 5.27
N ILE A 201 -15.45 1.01 6.47
CA ILE A 201 -14.85 -0.01 7.34
C ILE A 201 -15.51 -0.01 8.71
N LYS A 202 -15.30 -1.09 9.48
CA LYS A 202 -15.79 -1.18 10.86
C LYS A 202 -14.86 -0.40 11.80
N GLU A 203 -15.39 0.14 12.88
CA GLU A 203 -14.62 0.93 13.87
C GLU A 203 -13.38 0.21 14.42
N HIS A 204 -13.41 -1.11 14.51
CA HIS A 204 -12.32 -1.92 15.06
C HIS A 204 -11.33 -2.41 14.00
N GLU A 205 -11.52 -2.05 12.74
CA GLU A 205 -10.62 -2.48 11.67
C GLU A 205 -9.26 -1.78 11.80
N PRO A 206 -8.15 -2.53 11.89
CA PRO A 206 -6.82 -1.94 12.02
C PRO A 206 -6.46 -1.19 10.74
N CYS A 207 -5.86 -0.02 10.90
CA CYS A 207 -5.39 0.79 9.78
C CYS A 207 -3.88 0.98 9.85
N LEU A 208 -3.27 1.09 8.67
CA LEU A 208 -1.90 1.54 8.51
C LEU A 208 -1.91 3.03 8.20
N LEU A 209 -1.21 3.81 9.02
CA LEU A 209 -0.99 5.22 8.80
C LEU A 209 0.42 5.45 8.29
N ILE A 210 0.54 6.13 7.15
CA ILE A 210 1.82 6.59 6.62
C ILE A 210 1.79 8.12 6.64
N ARG A 211 2.69 8.72 7.43
CA ARG A 211 2.98 10.15 7.34
C ARG A 211 4.14 10.33 6.39
N ARG A 212 3.92 11.12 5.35
CA ARG A 212 4.85 11.33 4.26
C ARG A 212 5.22 12.80 4.19
N THR A 213 6.49 13.10 4.37
CA THR A 213 7.04 14.43 4.06
C THR A 213 7.83 14.32 2.76
N THR A 214 7.67 15.31 1.89
CA THR A 214 8.32 15.34 0.57
C THR A 214 8.98 16.67 0.34
N TRP A 215 10.22 16.63 -0.13
CA TRP A 215 11.04 17.81 -0.40
C TRP A 215 11.33 17.93 -1.89
N SER A 216 11.49 19.18 -2.31
CA SER A 216 12.13 19.51 -3.58
C SER A 216 13.25 20.49 -3.27
N ALA A 217 14.47 20.10 -3.62
CA ALA A 217 15.69 20.70 -3.09
C ALA A 217 15.64 20.74 -1.54
N SER A 218 15.80 21.90 -0.93
CA SER A 218 15.82 22.08 0.53
C SER A 218 14.47 22.48 1.15
N ARG A 219 13.39 22.57 0.36
CA ARG A 219 12.07 23.02 0.84
C ARG A 219 11.07 21.86 0.90
N ILE A 220 10.27 21.82 1.96
CA ILE A 220 9.15 20.89 2.06
C ILE A 220 8.06 21.35 1.08
N VAL A 221 7.75 20.48 0.13
CA VAL A 221 6.68 20.69 -0.86
C VAL A 221 5.34 20.30 -0.27
N SER A 222 5.28 19.13 0.38
CA SER A 222 4.05 18.67 1.02
C SER A 222 4.32 17.73 2.18
N HIS A 223 3.36 17.73 3.11
CA HIS A 223 3.23 16.76 4.18
C HIS A 223 1.85 16.10 4.06
N ALA A 224 1.80 14.77 4.03
CA ALA A 224 0.58 14.00 3.87
C ALA A 224 0.43 12.93 4.95
N ARG A 225 -0.80 12.79 5.42
CA ARG A 225 -1.26 11.70 6.25
C ARG A 225 -2.09 10.76 5.37
N LEU A 226 -1.56 9.57 5.12
CA LEU A 226 -2.14 8.55 4.25
C LEU A 226 -2.64 7.40 5.12
N LEU A 227 -3.95 7.25 5.25
CA LEU A 227 -4.57 6.21 6.07
C LEU A 227 -5.14 5.11 5.17
N PHE A 228 -4.76 3.87 5.45
CA PHE A 228 -5.19 2.70 4.70
C PHE A 228 -5.82 1.64 5.62
N PRO A 229 -6.96 1.03 5.25
CA PRO A 229 -7.43 -0.19 5.91
C PRO A 229 -6.39 -1.31 5.78
N GLY A 230 -6.01 -1.94 6.90
CA GLY A 230 -5.05 -3.05 6.88
C GLY A 230 -5.55 -4.28 6.13
N SER A 231 -6.87 -4.40 5.93
CA SER A 231 -7.46 -5.42 5.07
C SER A 231 -7.19 -5.18 3.58
N ARG A 232 -7.00 -3.93 3.14
CA ARG A 232 -6.91 -3.51 1.72
C ARG A 232 -5.52 -3.10 1.28
N TYR A 233 -4.61 -2.85 2.22
CA TYR A 233 -3.27 -2.36 1.91
C TYR A 233 -2.19 -3.09 2.70
N ARG A 234 -1.01 -3.21 2.09
CA ARG A 234 0.21 -3.71 2.73
C ARG A 234 1.40 -2.87 2.32
N LEU A 235 2.24 -2.49 3.27
CA LEU A 235 3.54 -1.92 2.97
C LEU A 235 4.59 -3.04 2.86
N GLN A 236 5.39 -3.05 1.79
CA GLN A 236 6.42 -4.08 1.56
C GLN A 236 7.75 -3.41 1.23
N GLY A 237 8.86 -3.91 1.77
CA GLY A 237 10.20 -3.49 1.37
C GLY A 237 11.02 -4.72 1.02
N ARG A 238 11.75 -4.69 -0.09
CA ARG A 238 12.75 -5.70 -0.44
C ARG A 238 14.10 -5.03 -0.52
N PHE A 239 15.06 -5.50 0.27
CA PHE A 239 16.41 -4.96 0.33
C PHE A 239 17.38 -6.07 -0.05
N ILE A 240 18.39 -5.74 -0.85
CA ILE A 240 19.51 -6.63 -1.13
C ILE A 240 20.67 -6.07 -0.30
N SER A 241 21.09 -6.83 0.71
CA SER A 241 22.30 -6.56 1.49
C SER A 241 23.55 -6.90 0.69
#